data_AF-A0A7C1Y6V1-F1
#
_entry.id   AF-A0A7C1Y6V1-F1
#
_cell.length_a   1.000
_cell.length_b   1.000
_cell.length_c   1.000
_cell.angle_alpha   90.00
_cell.angle_beta   90.00
_cell.angle_gamma   90.00
#
_symmetry.space_group_name_H-M   'P 1'
#
loop_
_entity.id
_entity.type
_entity.pdbx_description
1 polymer ?
#
loop_
_entity_poly.entity_id
_entity_poly.type
_entity_poly.pdbx_seq_one_letter_code
_entity_poly.pdbx_strand_id
1 'polypeptide(L)'
;MIEHLKNFDEEVPKWDIALAALAREEFDKGGRNLSLADFKRQAAEHAIRFDDIMVTLFELCIQGEWQYQDAAGNVHPITRDEVNHLYTGGRLADKDVAAYTGSWSPLK
;
A
#
# COMPACT_ATOMS: atom_id res chain seq x y z
N MET A 1 -33.88 -13.22 28.34
CA MET A 1 -32.58 -13.67 27.79
C MET A 1 -32.19 -12.66 26.72
N ILE A 2 -31.01 -12.05 26.85
CA ILE A 2 -30.55 -11.02 25.91
C ILE A 2 -29.98 -11.76 24.70
N GLU A 3 -30.80 -11.91 23.66
CA GLU A 3 -30.31 -12.18 22.30
C GLU A 3 -30.18 -10.85 21.55
N HIS A 4 -29.21 -10.79 20.65
CA HIS A 4 -28.77 -9.63 19.86
C HIS A 4 -27.89 -8.60 20.56
N LEU A 5 -26.59 -8.92 20.67
CA LEU A 5 -25.57 -7.97 20.22
C LEU A 5 -24.77 -8.64 19.11
N LYS A 6 -24.97 -8.07 17.92
CA LYS A 6 -24.46 -8.48 16.62
C LYS A 6 -22.94 -8.60 16.65
N ASN A 7 -22.39 -9.53 15.87
CA ASN A 7 -21.00 -9.55 15.46
C ASN A 7 -20.60 -8.15 14.94
N PHE A 8 -19.97 -7.35 15.78
CA PHE A 8 -19.12 -6.25 15.34
C PHE A 8 -17.74 -6.83 15.02
N ASP A 9 -17.69 -7.79 14.09
CA ASP A 9 -16.51 -7.96 13.25
C ASP A 9 -16.69 -6.95 12.10
N GLU A 10 -16.65 -5.65 12.41
CA GLU A 10 -16.14 -4.74 11.40
C GLU A 10 -14.69 -5.17 11.21
N GLU A 11 -14.44 -5.91 10.12
CA GLU A 11 -13.11 -6.40 9.77
C GLU A 11 -12.13 -5.23 9.80
N VAL A 12 -11.35 -5.15 10.87
CA VAL A 12 -10.30 -4.13 11.00
C VAL A 12 -9.40 -4.29 9.77
N PRO A 13 -9.24 -3.23 8.96
CA PRO A 13 -8.42 -3.32 7.76
C PRO A 13 -7.03 -3.85 8.09
N LYS A 14 -6.50 -4.71 7.19
CA LYS A 14 -5.15 -5.28 7.36
C LYS A 14 -4.03 -4.26 7.11
N TRP A 15 -4.39 -3.02 6.79
CA TRP A 15 -3.50 -1.92 6.47
C TRP A 15 -3.74 -0.74 7.40
N ASP A 16 -2.78 0.18 7.44
CA ASP A 16 -2.93 1.42 8.19
C ASP A 16 -3.87 2.38 7.44
N ILE A 17 -5.03 2.68 8.04
CA ILE A 17 -6.05 3.54 7.45
C ILE A 17 -5.52 4.96 7.19
N ALA A 18 -4.66 5.49 8.05
CA ALA A 18 -4.10 6.83 7.90
C ALA A 18 -3.11 6.88 6.72
N LEU A 19 -2.27 5.86 6.57
CA LEU A 19 -1.34 5.77 5.44
C LEU A 19 -2.06 5.53 4.11
N ALA A 20 -3.14 4.74 4.12
CA ALA A 20 -3.99 4.56 2.95
C ALA A 20 -4.66 5.87 2.52
N ALA A 21 -5.18 6.65 3.48
CA ALA A 21 -5.76 7.96 3.22
C ALA A 21 -4.71 8.95 2.68
N LEU A 22 -3.50 8.94 3.24
CA LEU A 22 -2.39 9.77 2.76
C LEU A 22 -2.01 9.47 1.31
N ALA A 23 -1.89 8.19 0.96
CA ALA A 23 -1.60 7.78 -0.41
C ALA A 23 -2.72 8.20 -1.37
N ARG A 24 -4.00 8.06 -0.96
CA ARG A 24 -5.14 8.49 -1.76
C ARG A 24 -5.15 10.00 -1.99
N GLU A 25 -4.90 10.78 -0.95
CA GLU A 25 -4.83 12.24 -1.05
C GLU A 25 -3.72 12.69 -2.01
N GLU A 26 -2.55 12.05 -1.98
CA GLU A 26 -1.46 12.35 -2.90
C GLU A 26 -1.84 12.05 -4.36
N PHE A 27 -2.53 10.92 -4.59
CA PHE A 27 -3.05 10.58 -5.92
C PHE A 27 -4.07 11.61 -6.40
N ASP A 28 -5.04 11.98 -5.55
CA ASP A 28 -6.10 12.92 -5.89
C ASP A 28 -5.56 14.34 -6.17
N LYS A 29 -4.52 14.77 -5.43
CA LYS A 29 -3.83 16.05 -5.68
C LYS A 29 -3.04 16.03 -6.99
N GLY A 30 -2.36 14.93 -7.28
CA GLY A 30 -1.49 14.80 -8.45
C GLY A 30 -2.23 14.50 -9.74
N GLY A 31 -3.41 13.88 -9.66
CA GLY A 31 -4.19 13.42 -10.82
C GLY A 31 -3.44 12.43 -11.71
N ARG A 32 -2.44 11.73 -11.16
CA ARG A 32 -1.56 10.78 -11.86
C ARG A 32 -1.23 9.60 -10.97
N ASN A 33 -0.86 8.48 -11.58
CA ASN A 33 -0.31 7.35 -10.84
C ASN A 33 0.91 7.79 -10.03
N LEU A 34 1.02 7.23 -8.84
CA LEU A 34 2.10 7.52 -7.90
C LEU A 34 3.29 6.61 -8.18
N SER A 35 4.48 7.08 -7.87
CA SER A 35 5.74 6.35 -7.98
C SER A 35 6.38 6.16 -6.62
N LEU A 36 7.43 5.34 -6.52
CA LEU A 36 8.24 5.26 -5.29
C LEU A 36 8.79 6.63 -4.86
N ALA A 37 9.09 7.52 -5.81
CA ALA A 37 9.58 8.86 -5.50
C ALA A 37 8.51 9.69 -4.77
N ASP A 38 7.23 9.51 -5.11
CA ASP A 38 6.12 10.18 -4.44
C ASP A 38 5.97 9.69 -3.00
N PHE A 39 6.03 8.37 -2.79
CA PHE A 39 5.95 7.79 -1.45
C PHE A 39 7.17 8.13 -0.58
N LYS A 40 8.37 8.22 -1.17
CA LYS A 40 9.57 8.69 -0.45
C LYS A 40 9.46 10.15 -0.04
N ARG A 41 8.90 11.00 -0.91
CA ARG A 41 8.61 12.39 -0.58
C ARG A 41 7.60 12.49 0.55
N GLN A 42 6.49 11.75 0.47
CA GLN A 42 5.46 11.68 1.51
C GLN A 42 6.03 11.22 2.87
N ALA A 43 6.88 10.18 2.86
CA ALA A 43 7.59 9.71 4.04
C ALA A 43 8.41 10.84 4.70
N ALA A 44 9.17 11.58 3.89
CA ALA A 44 9.99 12.69 4.38
C ALA A 44 9.16 13.88 4.88
N GLU A 45 8.10 14.26 4.16
CA GLU A 45 7.23 15.40 4.49
C GLU A 45 6.47 15.19 5.81
N HIS A 46 6.02 13.96 6.06
CA HIS A 46 5.22 13.63 7.25
C HIS A 46 6.04 12.98 8.38
N ALA A 47 7.37 12.86 8.21
CA ALA A 47 8.25 12.14 9.13
C ALA A 47 7.78 10.69 9.42
N ILE A 48 7.21 10.04 8.42
CA ILE A 48 6.75 8.65 8.43
C ILE A 48 7.84 7.77 7.83
N ARG A 49 7.95 6.52 8.26
CA ARG A 49 8.88 5.60 7.60
C ARG A 49 8.34 5.16 6.24
N PHE A 50 9.21 5.20 5.24
CA PHE A 50 8.86 4.80 3.88
C PHE A 50 8.41 3.33 3.79
N ASP A 51 9.00 2.44 4.57
CA ASP A 51 8.59 1.03 4.59
C ASP A 51 7.16 0.83 5.12
N ASP A 52 6.74 1.55 6.15
CA ASP A 52 5.36 1.48 6.68
C ASP A 52 4.32 1.90 5.61
N ILE A 53 4.66 2.89 4.77
CA ILE A 53 3.85 3.29 3.61
C ILE A 53 3.80 2.15 2.58
N MET A 54 4.95 1.55 2.25
CA MET A 54 5.01 0.47 1.27
C MET A 54 4.26 -0.79 1.73
N VAL A 55 4.36 -1.16 3.01
CA VAL A 55 3.56 -2.24 3.60
C VAL A 55 2.07 -1.98 3.38
N THR A 56 1.62 -0.76 3.69
CA THR A 56 0.22 -0.37 3.51
C THR A 56 -0.22 -0.47 2.05
N LEU A 57 0.60 -0.01 1.10
CA LEU A 57 0.29 -0.11 -0.34
C LEU A 57 0.23 -1.56 -0.83
N PHE A 58 1.14 -2.42 -0.36
CA PHE A 58 1.11 -3.84 -0.71
C PHE A 58 -0.17 -4.50 -0.20
N GLU A 59 -0.59 -4.22 1.03
CA GLU A 59 -1.87 -4.70 1.56
C GLU A 59 -3.05 -4.21 0.71
N LEU A 60 -3.08 -2.92 0.34
CA LEU A 60 -4.12 -2.37 -0.52
C LEU A 60 -4.16 -3.04 -1.90
N CYS A 61 -2.99 -3.39 -2.47
CA CYS A 61 -2.91 -4.12 -3.73
C CYS A 61 -3.41 -5.57 -3.59
N ILE A 62 -3.00 -6.26 -2.52
CA ILE A 62 -3.44 -7.64 -2.23
C ILE A 62 -4.95 -7.71 -2.03
N GLN A 63 -5.56 -6.68 -1.43
CA GLN A 63 -7.01 -6.61 -1.21
C GLN A 63 -7.78 -6.04 -2.41
N GLY A 64 -7.10 -5.66 -3.49
CA GLY A 64 -7.74 -5.14 -4.71
C GLY A 64 -8.33 -3.73 -4.57
N GLU A 65 -7.84 -2.94 -3.60
CA GLU A 65 -8.19 -1.52 -3.48
C GLU A 65 -7.26 -0.65 -4.34
N TRP A 66 -6.03 -1.10 -4.55
CA TRP A 66 -5.02 -0.47 -5.39
C TRP A 66 -4.46 -1.46 -6.40
N GLN A 67 -3.80 -0.94 -7.43
CA GLN A 67 -3.06 -1.74 -8.39
C GLN A 67 -1.66 -1.17 -8.59
N TYR A 68 -0.73 -2.06 -8.92
CA TYR A 68 0.60 -1.73 -9.41
C TYR A 68 0.67 -2.02 -10.90
N GLN A 69 1.23 -1.07 -11.64
CA GLN A 69 1.61 -1.20 -13.04
C GLN A 69 3.12 -1.19 -13.12
N ASP A 70 3.72 -2.15 -13.82
CA ASP A 70 5.16 -2.22 -14.03
C ASP A 70 5.68 -1.03 -14.87
N ALA A 71 7.00 -0.96 -15.06
CA ALA A 71 7.62 0.10 -15.87
C ALA A 71 7.20 0.08 -17.36
N ALA A 72 6.64 -1.04 -17.84
CA ALA A 72 6.10 -1.18 -19.18
C ALA A 72 4.59 -0.83 -19.25
N GLY A 73 3.97 -0.50 -18.11
CA GLY A 73 2.55 -0.16 -18.00
C GLY A 73 1.63 -1.38 -17.87
N ASN A 74 2.17 -2.58 -17.72
CA ASN A 74 1.34 -3.78 -17.51
C ASN A 74 0.93 -3.87 -16.03
N VAL A 75 -0.33 -4.20 -15.78
CA VAL A 75 -0.79 -4.48 -14.42
C VAL A 75 -0.08 -5.75 -13.93
N HIS A 76 0.69 -5.61 -12.85
CA HIS A 76 1.36 -6.72 -12.18
C HIS A 76 0.67 -6.96 -10.82
N PRO A 77 -0.09 -8.06 -10.68
CA PRO A 77 -0.76 -8.39 -9.42
C PRO A 77 0.26 -8.67 -8.32
N ILE A 78 0.26 -7.84 -7.28
CA ILE A 78 1.07 -8.07 -6.08
C ILE A 78 0.42 -9.16 -5.24
N THR A 79 1.18 -10.22 -4.97
CA THR A 79 0.69 -11.36 -4.17
C THR A 79 1.23 -11.35 -2.75
N ARG A 80 0.53 -12.02 -1.83
CA ARG A 80 0.99 -12.20 -0.44
C ARG A 80 2.35 -12.92 -0.38
N ASP A 81 2.54 -13.93 -1.22
CA ASP A 81 3.77 -14.72 -1.25
C ASP A 81 4.96 -13.86 -1.69
N GLU A 82 4.80 -13.09 -2.77
CA GLU A 82 5.80 -12.12 -3.24
C GLU A 82 6.20 -11.14 -2.14
N VAL A 83 5.21 -10.54 -1.49
CA VAL A 83 5.43 -9.56 -0.41
C VAL A 83 6.11 -10.21 0.80
N ASN A 84 5.73 -11.43 1.19
CA ASN A 84 6.39 -12.19 2.25
C ASN A 84 7.88 -12.46 1.95
N HIS A 85 8.24 -12.68 0.69
CA HIS A 85 9.63 -12.88 0.27
C HIS A 85 10.49 -11.61 0.37
N LEU A 86 9.88 -10.42 0.34
CA LEU A 86 10.60 -9.15 0.52
C LEU A 86 11.03 -8.92 1.97
N TYR A 87 10.33 -9.48 2.95
CA TYR A 87 10.65 -9.31 4.38
C TYR A 87 11.85 -10.16 4.80
N THR A 88 13.05 -9.76 4.40
CA THR A 88 14.28 -10.41 4.86
C THR A 88 14.61 -9.96 6.29
N GLY A 89 14.13 -10.71 7.30
CA GLY A 89 14.35 -10.38 8.72
C GLY A 89 13.24 -9.54 9.37
N GLY A 90 12.02 -9.62 8.83
CA GLY A 90 10.83 -9.01 9.43
C GLY A 90 10.66 -7.51 9.13
N ARG A 91 11.51 -6.93 8.28
CA ARG A 91 11.37 -5.56 7.76
C ARG A 91 11.61 -5.51 6.27
N LEU A 92 10.90 -4.61 5.63
CA LEU A 92 11.11 -4.22 4.24
C LEU A 92 12.26 -3.21 4.20
N ALA A 93 13.27 -3.42 3.36
CA ALA A 93 14.30 -2.42 3.12
C ALA A 93 14.08 -1.73 1.77
N ASP A 94 14.63 -0.52 1.62
CA ASP A 94 14.60 0.24 0.36
C ASP A 94 15.03 -0.57 -0.87
N LYS A 95 16.02 -1.47 -0.70
CA LYS A 95 16.52 -2.35 -1.76
C LYS A 95 15.49 -3.39 -2.20
N ASP A 96 14.60 -3.82 -1.31
CA ASP A 96 13.62 -4.88 -1.57
C ASP A 96 12.46 -4.31 -2.41
N VAL A 97 12.13 -3.02 -2.22
CA VAL A 97 11.14 -2.33 -3.04
C VAL A 97 11.71 -1.70 -4.30
N ALA A 98 13.03 -1.64 -4.46
CA ALA A 98 13.67 -1.00 -5.60
C ALA A 98 13.31 -1.65 -6.95
N ALA A 99 12.86 -2.91 -6.95
CA ALA A 99 12.38 -3.61 -8.14
C ALA A 99 11.04 -3.07 -8.66
N TYR A 100 10.23 -2.41 -7.81
CA TYR A 100 8.95 -1.84 -8.19
C TYR A 100 9.14 -0.45 -8.82
N THR A 101 9.77 -0.36 -9.98
CA THR A 101 10.04 0.93 -10.65
C THR A 101 8.84 1.50 -11.41
N GLY A 102 7.65 0.96 -11.14
CA GLY A 102 6.43 1.24 -11.88
C GLY A 102 5.58 2.31 -11.20
N SER A 103 4.26 2.18 -11.34
CA SER A 103 3.32 3.15 -10.80
C SER A 103 2.15 2.50 -10.07
N TRP A 104 1.60 3.22 -9.09
CA TRP A 104 0.49 2.78 -8.25
C TRP A 104 -0.71 3.69 -8.46
N SER A 105 -1.89 3.08 -8.53
CA SER A 105 -3.15 3.81 -8.62
C SER A 105 -4.25 3.07 -7.87
N PRO A 106 -5.26 3.78 -7.35
CA PRO A 106 -6.48 3.14 -6.84
C PRO A 106 -7.21 2.42 -7.97
N LEU A 107 -7.91 1.33 -7.64
CA LEU A 107 -8.78 0.59 -8.56
C LEU A 107 -10.22 1.14 -8.59
N LYS A 108 -10.59 1.98 -7.62
CA LYS A 108 -11.92 2.58 -7.44
C LYS A 108 -11.85 4.09 -7.23
#